data_AF-A0A7W0RD12-F1
#
_entry.id   AF-A0A7W0RD12-F1
#
_cell.length_a   1.000
_cell.length_b   1.000
_cell.length_c   1.000
_cell.angle_alpha   90.00
_cell.angle_beta   90.00
_cell.angle_gamma   90.00
#
_symmetry.space_group_name_H-M   'P 1'
#
loop_
_entity.id
_entity.type
_entity.pdbx_description
1 polymer ?
#
loop_
_entity_poly.entity_id
_entity_poly.type
_entity_poly.pdbx_seq_one_letter_code
_entity_poly.pdbx_strand_id
1 'polypeptide(L)'
;MAYFKSEQEVYEFIGRLFEELVEDEELSAKFQKANTVVQYQYRNPESQITVKMIDGEDGHVDCGTTTLEPEVVMTMEADTAHKFWLGKVNVTVALARGQMKAKGPVAKILKLVPLVKPVFPRYRQMLEDAGRQDLIDAA
;
A
#
# COMPACT_ATOMS: atom_id res chain seq x y z
N MET A 1 4.83 -6.42 -18.61
CA MET A 1 3.91 -7.53 -18.27
C MET A 1 3.37 -7.21 -16.90
N ALA A 2 2.07 -7.32 -16.69
CA ALA A 2 1.50 -7.11 -15.36
C ALA A 2 2.08 -8.17 -14.40
N TYR A 3 2.54 -7.75 -13.23
CA TYR A 3 3.07 -8.66 -12.22
C TYR A 3 1.97 -9.48 -11.57
N PHE A 4 0.82 -8.85 -11.35
CA PHE A 4 -0.37 -9.49 -10.78
C PHE A 4 -1.34 -9.92 -11.88
N LYS A 5 -1.90 -11.12 -11.72
CA LYS A 5 -2.85 -11.69 -12.70
C LYS A 5 -4.31 -11.33 -12.40
N SER A 6 -4.62 -11.02 -11.15
CA SER A 6 -5.98 -10.68 -10.71
C SER A 6 -5.95 -9.75 -9.49
N GLU A 7 -7.10 -9.13 -9.18
CA GLU A 7 -7.26 -8.35 -7.96
C GLU A 7 -6.98 -9.20 -6.70
N GLN A 8 -7.28 -10.50 -6.74
CA GLN A 8 -7.03 -11.40 -5.62
C GLN A 8 -5.54 -11.51 -5.32
N GLU A 9 -4.67 -11.56 -6.35
CA GLU A 9 -3.22 -11.54 -6.11
C GLU A 9 -2.77 -10.19 -5.52
N VAL A 10 -3.41 -9.08 -5.91
CA VAL A 10 -3.12 -7.76 -5.29
C VAL A 10 -3.50 -7.78 -3.81
N TYR A 11 -4.64 -8.35 -3.45
CA TYR A 11 -5.09 -8.45 -2.06
C TYR A 11 -4.21 -9.43 -1.26
N GLU A 12 -3.83 -10.56 -1.84
CA GLU A 12 -2.98 -11.58 -1.19
C GLU A 12 -1.60 -11.05 -0.81
N PHE A 13 -1.03 -10.14 -1.61
CA PHE A 13 0.28 -9.57 -1.33
C PHE A 13 0.21 -8.16 -0.76
N ILE A 14 -0.36 -7.21 -1.49
CA ILE A 14 -0.38 -5.80 -1.05
C ILE A 14 -1.42 -5.60 0.06
N GLY A 15 -2.59 -6.23 -0.05
CA GLY A 15 -3.62 -6.18 1.00
C GLY A 15 -3.13 -6.77 2.31
N ARG A 16 -2.62 -8.01 2.25
CA ARG A 16 -2.02 -8.69 3.40
C ARG A 16 -0.89 -7.89 4.06
N LEU A 17 -0.04 -7.22 3.27
CA LEU A 17 0.98 -6.35 3.85
C LEU A 17 0.35 -5.24 4.72
N PHE A 18 -0.73 -4.61 4.25
CA PHE A 18 -1.42 -3.61 5.06
C PHE A 18 -2.08 -4.22 6.30
N GLU A 19 -2.67 -5.41 6.20
CA GLU A 19 -3.24 -6.14 7.33
C GLU A 19 -2.17 -6.41 8.41
N GLU A 20 -1.01 -6.95 8.02
CA GLU A 20 0.12 -7.18 8.93
C GLU A 20 0.65 -5.89 9.57
N LEU A 21 0.56 -4.75 8.87
CA LEU A 21 0.97 -3.45 9.40
C LEU A 21 -0.01 -2.88 10.43
N VAL A 22 -1.31 -3.11 10.27
CA VAL A 22 -2.31 -2.63 11.24
C VAL A 22 -2.39 -3.54 12.48
N GLU A 23 -2.02 -4.81 12.35
CA GLU A 23 -1.91 -5.78 13.45
C GLU A 23 -0.64 -5.61 14.29
N ASP A 24 0.45 -5.07 13.72
CA ASP A 24 1.67 -4.75 14.45
C ASP A 24 1.47 -3.49 15.30
N GLU A 25 1.31 -3.64 16.62
CA GLU A 25 1.04 -2.52 17.54
C GLU A 25 2.05 -1.36 17.43
N GLU A 26 3.34 -1.65 17.24
CA GLU A 26 4.37 -0.61 17.17
C GLU A 26 4.30 0.17 15.86
N LEU A 27 4.10 -0.53 14.75
CA LEU A 27 3.96 0.12 13.43
C LEU A 27 2.62 0.81 13.30
N SER A 28 1.53 0.15 13.68
CA SER A 28 0.17 0.68 13.64
C SER A 28 0.09 2.01 14.39
N ALA A 29 0.62 2.09 15.61
CA ALA A 29 0.68 3.34 16.37
C ALA A 29 1.49 4.46 15.70
N LYS A 30 2.49 4.14 14.86
CA LYS A 30 3.24 5.14 14.08
C LYS A 30 2.44 5.60 12.85
N PHE A 31 1.76 4.67 12.16
CA PHE A 31 0.97 4.96 10.97
C PHE A 31 -0.33 5.72 11.30
N GLN A 32 -0.98 5.41 12.43
CA GLN A 32 -2.18 6.09 12.92
C GLN A 32 -1.98 7.58 13.20
N LYS A 33 -0.73 8.05 13.41
CA LYS A 33 -0.42 9.49 13.53
C LYS A 33 -0.73 10.29 12.28
N ALA A 34 -0.92 9.65 11.12
CA ALA A 34 -1.41 10.35 9.94
C ALA A 34 -2.87 10.79 10.09
N ASN A 35 -3.64 10.13 10.98
CA ASN A 35 -5.02 10.42 11.29
C ASN A 35 -5.87 10.60 10.02
N THR A 36 -5.97 9.52 9.23
CA THR A 36 -6.61 9.54 7.92
C THR A 36 -7.08 8.15 7.48
N VAL A 37 -8.03 8.13 6.55
CA VAL A 37 -8.42 6.93 5.79
C VAL A 37 -7.90 7.10 4.35
N VAL A 38 -7.18 6.10 3.86
CA VAL A 38 -6.55 6.13 2.54
C VAL A 38 -7.12 5.01 1.69
N GLN A 39 -7.63 5.34 0.51
CA GLN A 39 -7.99 4.35 -0.49
C GLN A 39 -6.96 4.31 -1.62
N TYR A 40 -6.40 3.13 -1.86
CA TYR A 40 -5.52 2.84 -2.97
C TYR A 40 -6.32 2.16 -4.07
N GLN A 41 -6.40 2.81 -5.23
CA GLN A 41 -7.05 2.28 -6.43
C GLN A 41 -5.98 1.89 -7.43
N TYR A 42 -5.92 0.61 -7.75
CA TYR A 42 -4.95 0.06 -8.69
C TYR A 42 -5.58 -0.20 -10.06
N ARG A 43 -4.73 -0.18 -11.08
CA ARG A 43 -5.04 -0.63 -12.45
C ARG A 43 -4.10 -1.77 -12.83
N ASN A 44 -4.56 -2.59 -13.76
CA ASN A 44 -3.82 -3.71 -14.33
C ASN A 44 -3.26 -4.66 -13.24
N PRO A 45 -4.13 -5.36 -12.48
CA PRO A 45 -5.59 -5.43 -12.59
C PRO A 45 -6.32 -4.32 -11.81
N GLU A 46 -7.59 -4.06 -12.16
CA GLU A 46 -8.45 -3.16 -11.36
C GLU A 46 -8.68 -3.78 -9.98
N SER A 47 -8.37 -3.02 -8.94
CA SER A 47 -8.53 -3.44 -7.55
C SER A 47 -8.50 -2.23 -6.62
N GLN A 48 -9.03 -2.37 -5.42
CA GLN A 48 -8.98 -1.31 -4.42
C GLN A 48 -8.68 -1.85 -3.02
N ILE A 49 -7.88 -1.12 -2.26
CA ILE A 49 -7.60 -1.40 -0.85
C ILE A 49 -7.83 -0.11 -0.06
N THR A 50 -8.61 -0.17 1.01
CA THR A 50 -8.87 0.98 1.88
C THR A 50 -8.28 0.72 3.26
N VAL A 51 -7.45 1.63 3.75
CA VAL A 51 -6.71 1.50 5.00
C VAL A 51 -7.10 2.65 5.93
N LYS A 52 -7.65 2.30 7.09
CA LYS A 52 -7.98 3.21 8.17
C LYS A 52 -6.79 3.31 9.13
N MET A 53 -6.26 4.52 9.28
CA MET A 53 -5.16 4.86 10.18
C MET A 53 -5.54 6.11 10.99
N ILE A 54 -6.55 5.95 11.85
CA ILE A 54 -7.08 7.03 12.70
C ILE A 54 -6.42 6.93 14.08
N ASP A 55 -5.97 8.07 14.60
CA ASP A 55 -5.27 8.13 15.88
C ASP A 55 -6.23 7.78 17.03
N GLY A 56 -5.86 6.82 17.86
CA GLY A 56 -6.69 6.33 18.97
C GLY A 56 -7.83 5.39 18.58
N GLU A 57 -7.91 4.95 17.32
CA GLU A 57 -8.88 3.94 16.86
C GLU A 57 -8.16 2.72 16.28
N ASP A 58 -8.79 1.55 16.33
CA ASP A 58 -8.23 0.34 15.72
C ASP A 58 -8.02 0.53 14.22
N GLY A 59 -6.83 0.11 13.76
CA GLY A 59 -6.50 0.06 12.34
C GLY A 59 -7.39 -0.95 11.62
N HIS A 60 -7.76 -0.65 10.38
CA HIS A 60 -8.62 -1.52 9.60
C HIS A 60 -8.23 -1.50 8.13
N VAL A 61 -8.37 -2.64 7.46
CA VAL A 61 -8.08 -2.80 6.03
C VAL A 61 -9.28 -3.47 5.36
N ASP A 62 -9.81 -2.82 4.34
CA ASP A 62 -10.81 -3.39 3.44
C ASP A 62 -10.17 -3.66 2.08
N CYS A 63 -10.24 -4.91 1.60
CA CYS A 63 -9.94 -5.27 0.23
C CYS A 63 -11.23 -5.32 -0.59
N GLY A 64 -11.27 -4.62 -1.73
CA GLY A 64 -12.49 -4.45 -2.52
C GLY A 64 -13.42 -3.38 -1.94
N THR A 65 -14.73 -3.55 -2.10
CA THR A 65 -15.74 -2.57 -1.69
C THR A 65 -15.61 -2.22 -0.20
N THR A 66 -15.67 -0.94 0.13
CA THR A 66 -15.56 -0.43 1.50
C THR A 66 -16.74 0.48 1.82
N THR A 67 -17.11 0.57 3.09
CA THR A 67 -18.01 1.61 3.63
C THR A 67 -17.25 2.75 4.30
N LEU A 68 -15.92 2.63 4.42
CA LEU A 68 -15.07 3.70 4.94
C LEU A 68 -15.06 4.87 3.96
N GLU A 69 -15.04 6.08 4.50
CA GLU A 69 -14.94 7.31 3.70
C GLU A 69 -13.47 7.74 3.58
N PRO A 70 -12.80 7.55 2.43
CA PRO A 70 -11.40 7.93 2.29
C PRO A 70 -11.25 9.43 2.20
N GLU A 71 -10.39 9.98 3.06
CA GLU A 71 -9.97 11.38 2.98
C GLU A 71 -8.93 11.56 1.88
N VAL A 72 -8.10 10.54 1.65
CA VAL A 72 -7.11 10.50 0.56
C VAL A 72 -7.40 9.33 -0.37
N VAL A 73 -7.40 9.60 -1.68
CA VAL A 73 -7.48 8.57 -2.71
C VAL A 73 -6.20 8.60 -3.53
N MET A 74 -5.48 7.48 -3.57
CA MET A 74 -4.31 7.29 -4.42
C MET A 74 -4.66 6.38 -5.59
N THR A 75 -4.22 6.73 -6.80
CA THR A 75 -4.44 5.93 -8.01
C THR A 75 -3.12 5.63 -8.71
N MET A 76 -2.85 4.36 -9.00
CA MET A 76 -1.62 3.92 -9.67
C MET A 76 -1.80 2.57 -10.37
N GLU A 77 -0.76 2.06 -11.02
CA GLU A 77 -0.74 0.64 -11.44
C GLU A 77 -0.36 -0.24 -10.25
N ALA A 78 -0.91 -1.46 -10.17
CA ALA A 78 -0.55 -2.42 -9.13
C ALA A 78 0.97 -2.69 -9.13
N ASP A 79 1.57 -2.79 -10.32
CA ASP A 79 3.02 -2.95 -10.50
C ASP A 79 3.84 -1.79 -9.91
N THR A 80 3.31 -0.57 -9.94
CA THR A 80 3.98 0.59 -9.35
C THR A 80 3.99 0.50 -7.83
N ALA A 81 2.89 0.01 -7.23
CA ALA A 81 2.81 -0.22 -5.79
C ALA A 81 3.72 -1.38 -5.35
N HIS A 82 3.75 -2.47 -6.12
CA HIS A 82 4.68 -3.60 -5.89
C HIS A 82 6.14 -3.14 -5.86
N LYS A 83 6.57 -2.36 -6.86
CA LYS A 83 7.92 -1.79 -6.92
C LYS A 83 8.20 -0.84 -5.76
N PHE A 84 7.20 -0.08 -5.30
CA PHE A 84 7.36 0.76 -4.11
C PHE A 84 7.65 -0.10 -2.87
N TRP A 85 6.88 -1.17 -2.65
CA TRP A 85 7.07 -2.05 -1.50
C TRP A 85 8.35 -2.88 -1.55
N LEU A 86 8.93 -3.09 -2.74
CA LEU A 86 10.28 -3.62 -2.92
C LEU A 86 11.40 -2.56 -2.80
N GLY A 87 11.06 -1.31 -2.49
CA GLY A 87 12.01 -0.20 -2.36
C GLY A 87 12.61 0.29 -3.69
N LYS A 88 12.03 -0.08 -4.82
CA LYS A 88 12.50 0.26 -6.18
C LYS A 88 11.90 1.57 -6.71
N VAL A 89 10.79 2.02 -6.13
CA VAL A 89 10.11 3.27 -6.49
C VAL A 89 10.06 4.20 -5.28
N ASN A 90 10.38 5.48 -5.52
CA ASN A 90 10.17 6.54 -4.55
C ASN A 90 8.82 7.22 -4.81
N VAL A 91 7.93 7.22 -3.81
CA VAL A 91 6.58 7.79 -3.91
C VAL A 91 6.55 9.27 -4.31
N THR A 92 7.46 10.10 -3.79
CA THR A 92 7.54 11.53 -4.14
C THR A 92 7.88 11.70 -5.62
N VAL A 93 8.83 10.91 -6.13
CA VAL A 93 9.20 10.92 -7.55
C VAL A 93 8.06 10.37 -8.41
N ALA A 94 7.38 9.31 -7.98
CA ALA A 94 6.27 8.71 -8.72
C ALA A 94 5.07 9.66 -8.82
N LEU A 95 4.78 10.41 -7.75
CA LEU A 95 3.78 11.49 -7.76
C LEU A 95 4.18 12.62 -8.70
N ALA A 96 5.43 13.09 -8.62
CA ALA A 96 5.94 14.16 -9.48
C ALA A 96 5.93 13.77 -10.98
N ARG A 97 6.14 12.49 -11.29
CA ARG A 97 6.09 11.93 -12.66
C ARG A 97 4.69 11.53 -13.11
N GLY A 98 3.68 11.64 -12.25
CA GLY A 98 2.30 11.25 -12.55
C GLY A 98 2.06 9.74 -12.66
N GLN A 99 3.03 8.92 -12.25
CA GLN A 99 2.89 7.45 -12.17
C GLN A 99 1.95 7.06 -11.02
N MET A 100 1.97 7.85 -9.95
CA MET A 100 0.94 7.85 -8.91
C MET A 100 0.18 9.18 -9.00
N LYS A 101 -1.13 9.12 -8.76
CA LYS A 101 -1.98 10.30 -8.59
C LYS A 101 -2.57 10.26 -7.20
N ALA A 102 -2.77 11.41 -6.58
CA ALA A 102 -3.41 11.50 -5.28
C ALA A 102 -4.43 12.64 -5.27
N LYS A 103 -5.56 12.40 -4.59
CA LYS A 103 -6.61 13.39 -4.30
C LYS A 103 -6.79 13.47 -2.79
N GLY A 104 -7.09 14.66 -2.27
CA GLY A 104 -7.19 14.92 -0.83
C GLY A 104 -5.89 15.47 -0.21
N PRO A 105 -5.73 15.44 1.12
CA PRO A 105 -4.58 16.00 1.84
C PRO A 105 -3.34 15.09 1.73
N VAL A 106 -2.73 15.04 0.54
CA VAL A 106 -1.56 14.21 0.21
C VAL A 106 -0.39 14.39 1.20
N ALA A 107 -0.27 15.56 1.82
CA ALA A 107 0.73 15.83 2.85
C ALA A 107 0.66 14.84 4.03
N LYS A 108 -0.52 14.31 4.38
CA LYS A 108 -0.68 13.27 5.40
C LYS A 108 0.04 11.97 4.99
N ILE A 109 -0.08 11.56 3.72
CA ILE A 109 0.63 10.39 3.18
C ILE A 109 2.14 10.64 3.13
N LEU A 110 2.56 11.83 2.71
CA LEU A 110 3.99 12.16 2.60
C LEU A 110 4.71 12.08 3.96
N LYS A 111 4.01 12.30 5.07
CA LYS A 111 4.54 12.12 6.43
C LYS A 111 4.78 10.65 6.79
N LEU A 112 4.12 9.70 6.14
CA LEU A 112 4.28 8.27 6.37
C LEU A 112 5.50 7.69 5.64
N VAL A 113 5.97 8.36 4.58
CA VAL A 113 7.06 7.86 3.72
C VAL A 113 8.35 7.52 4.49
N PRO A 114 8.79 8.29 5.51
CA PRO A 114 9.96 7.90 6.30
C PRO A 114 9.76 6.59 7.09
N LEU A 115 8.51 6.24 7.42
CA LEU A 115 8.14 5.07 8.23
C LEU A 115 8.06 3.78 7.42
N VAL A 116 8.05 3.83 6.09
CA VAL A 116 7.87 2.64 5.24
C VAL A 116 9.16 1.82 5.03
N LYS A 117 10.34 2.38 5.31
CA LYS A 117 11.62 1.68 5.09
C LYS A 117 11.72 0.31 5.79
N PRO A 118 11.29 0.15 7.07
CA PRO A 118 11.30 -1.14 7.75
C PRO A 118 10.30 -2.15 7.18
N VAL A 119 9.37 -1.72 6.32
CA VAL A 119 8.35 -2.57 5.71
C VAL A 119 8.89 -3.29 4.48
N PHE A 120 9.88 -2.72 3.77
CA PHE A 120 10.41 -3.34 2.53
C PHE A 120 10.95 -4.77 2.74
N PRO A 121 11.72 -5.06 3.80
CA PRO A 121 12.16 -6.44 4.07
C PRO A 121 10.98 -7.39 4.35
N ARG A 122 9.93 -6.92 5.04
CA ARG A 122 8.73 -7.73 5.32
C ARG A 122 8.01 -8.12 4.03
N TYR A 123 7.81 -7.15 3.13
CA TYR A 123 7.18 -7.41 1.85
C TYR A 123 7.98 -8.39 1.00
N ARG A 124 9.32 -8.25 0.97
CA ARG A 124 10.18 -9.21 0.28
C ARG A 124 10.04 -10.61 0.88
N GLN A 125 10.13 -10.75 2.20
CA GLN A 125 10.02 -12.05 2.88
C GLN A 125 8.70 -12.74 2.56
N MET A 126 7.59 -11.99 2.58
CA MET A 126 6.26 -12.53 2.25
C MET A 126 6.20 -13.08 0.82
N LEU A 127 6.86 -12.45 -0.15
CA LEU A 127 6.96 -12.97 -1.52
C LEU A 127 7.84 -14.22 -1.61
N GLU A 128 8.96 -14.25 -0.86
CA GLU A 128 9.86 -15.41 -0.79
C GLU A 128 9.13 -16.63 -0.18
N ASP A 129 8.39 -16.43 0.91
CA ASP A 129 7.62 -17.47 1.59
C ASP A 129 6.48 -18.02 0.70
N ALA A 130 5.90 -17.16 -0.15
CA ALA A 130 4.91 -17.55 -1.14
C ALA A 130 5.51 -18.20 -2.41
N GLY A 131 6.85 -18.32 -2.50
CA GLY A 131 7.54 -18.85 -3.67
C GLY A 131 7.43 -17.97 -4.92
N ARG A 132 7.05 -16.69 -4.77
CA ARG A 132 6.88 -15.72 -5.87
C ARG A 132 8.19 -15.01 -6.22
N GLN A 133 9.25 -15.79 -6.43
CA GLN A 133 10.55 -15.25 -6.86
C GLN A 133 10.43 -14.49 -8.19
N ASP A 134 9.50 -14.91 -9.05
CA ASP A 134 9.16 -14.22 -10.30
C ASP A 134 8.81 -12.75 -10.10
N LEU A 135 8.14 -12.41 -8.99
CA LEU A 135 7.78 -11.03 -8.65
C LEU A 135 8.98 -10.23 -8.14
N ILE A 136 9.83 -10.86 -7.34
CA ILE A 136 11.02 -10.21 -6.76
C ILE A 136 12.01 -9.83 -7.85
N ASP A 137 12.27 -10.75 -8.79
CA ASP A 137 13.29 -10.58 -9.83
C ASP A 137 12.83 -9.64 -10.96
N ALA A 138 11.51 -9.55 -11.19
CA ALA A 138 10.96 -8.76 -12.27
C ALA A 138 10.84 -7.25 -11.95
N ALA A 139 11.07 -6.83 -10.69
CA ALA A 139 10.83 -5.49 -10.17
C ALA A 139 12.04 -4.54 -10.21
#